data_AF-A0A958J9F6-F1
#
_entry.id   AF-A0A958J9F6-F1
#
_cell.length_a   1.000
_cell.length_b   1.000
_cell.length_c   1.000
_cell.angle_alpha   90.00
_cell.angle_beta   90.00
_cell.angle_gamma   90.00
#
_symmetry.space_group_name_H-M   'P 1'
#
loop_
_entity.id
_entity.type
_entity.pdbx_description
1 polymer ?
#
loop_
_entity_poly.entity_id
_entity_poly.type
_entity_poly.pdbx_seq_one_letter_code
_entity_poly.pdbx_strand_id
1 'polypeptide(L)'
;VDIDLDEIRRRGKLVALSGYGANSYFIYKGEPMGFEYELLQSLSRHLEVDLEIVVVGDLDNVFNLLNRGKGDLVAHNLTVTKDRARKVSFTAPLN
;
A
#
# COMPACT_ATOMS: atom_id res chain seq x y z
N VAL A 1 -10.65 12.36 1.66
CA VAL A 1 -11.02 11.79 0.35
C VAL A 1 -11.88 10.57 0.63
N ASP A 2 -12.95 10.37 -0.14
CA ASP A 2 -13.88 9.26 0.05
C ASP A 2 -13.68 8.25 -1.08
N ILE A 3 -12.66 7.40 -0.92
CA ILE A 3 -12.36 6.28 -1.83
C ILE A 3 -12.52 5.03 -0.99
N ASP A 4 -13.33 4.10 -1.47
CA ASP A 4 -13.59 2.81 -0.84
C ASP A 4 -13.45 1.67 -1.86
N LEU A 5 -13.88 0.47 -1.46
CA LEU A 5 -13.75 -0.72 -2.29
C LEU A 5 -14.50 -0.61 -3.63
N ASP A 6 -15.68 0.00 -3.64
CA ASP A 6 -16.49 0.10 -4.86
C ASP A 6 -15.81 1.01 -5.88
N GLU A 7 -15.21 2.12 -5.41
CA GLU A 7 -14.43 3.02 -6.26
C GLU A 7 -13.15 2.35 -6.77
N ILE A 8 -12.44 1.58 -5.93
CA ILE A 8 -11.25 0.81 -6.33
C ILE A 8 -11.59 -0.20 -7.43
N ARG A 9 -12.71 -0.93 -7.26
CA ARG A 9 -13.21 -1.89 -8.26
C ARG A 9 -13.64 -1.22 -9.54
N ARG A 10 -14.37 -0.11 -9.45
CA ARG A 10 -14.80 0.68 -10.62
C ARG A 10 -13.62 1.23 -11.40
N ARG A 11 -12.56 1.66 -10.70
CA ARG A 11 -11.28 2.08 -11.29
C ARG A 11 -10.49 0.90 -11.88
N GLY A 12 -10.77 -0.32 -11.44
CA GLY A 12 -10.09 -1.54 -11.88
C GLY A 12 -8.66 -1.67 -11.36
N LYS A 13 -8.28 -0.90 -10.33
CA LYS A 13 -6.89 -0.82 -9.89
C LYS A 13 -6.77 -0.47 -8.41
N LEU A 14 -5.97 -1.25 -7.67
CA LEU A 14 -5.47 -0.97 -6.33
C LEU A 14 -4.12 -0.25 -6.40
N VAL A 15 -4.04 0.96 -5.85
CA VAL A 15 -2.83 1.78 -5.78
C VAL A 15 -2.23 1.69 -4.38
N ALA A 16 -1.08 1.03 -4.25
CA ALA A 16 -0.40 0.86 -2.98
C ALA A 16 0.83 1.77 -2.87
N LEU A 17 0.89 2.58 -1.81
CA LEU A 17 2.07 3.37 -1.46
C LEU A 17 3.06 2.44 -0.74
N SER A 18 4.24 2.23 -1.33
CA SER A 18 5.20 1.24 -0.82
C SER A 18 6.60 1.78 -0.65
N GLY A 19 7.35 1.21 0.30
CA GLY A 19 8.78 1.46 0.42
C GLY A 19 9.60 0.68 -0.61
N TYR A 20 10.86 1.08 -0.79
CA TYR A 20 11.81 0.31 -1.61
C TYR A 20 12.72 -0.57 -0.73
N GLY A 21 12.59 -1.89 -0.85
CA GLY A 21 13.38 -2.86 -0.07
C GLY A 21 12.76 -4.25 -0.04
N ALA A 22 13.51 -5.24 0.46
CA ALA A 22 13.12 -6.65 0.43
C ALA A 22 11.81 -6.96 1.17
N ASN A 23 11.53 -6.26 2.29
CA ASN A 23 10.28 -6.42 3.03
C ASN A 23 9.09 -5.77 2.34
N SER A 24 9.31 -4.73 1.51
CA SER A 24 8.26 -3.97 0.85
C SER A 24 8.19 -4.34 -0.63
N TYR A 25 8.79 -3.53 -1.50
CA TYR A 25 8.85 -3.75 -2.93
C TYR A 25 10.26 -3.46 -3.46
N PHE A 26 10.76 -4.26 -4.39
CA PHE A 26 12.00 -4.00 -5.12
C PHE A 26 12.00 -4.68 -6.49
N ILE A 27 12.89 -4.26 -7.38
CA ILE A 27 13.09 -4.92 -8.68
C ILE A 27 14.36 -5.78 -8.63
N TYR A 28 14.22 -7.06 -9.00
CA TYR A 28 15.33 -7.98 -9.16
C TYR A 28 15.31 -8.61 -10.56
N LYS A 29 16.37 -8.38 -11.34
CA LYS A 29 16.49 -8.88 -12.71
C LYS A 29 15.30 -8.53 -13.61
N GLY A 30 14.71 -7.36 -13.41
CA GLY A 30 13.54 -6.89 -14.16
C GLY A 30 12.20 -7.34 -13.58
N GLU A 31 12.20 -8.23 -12.59
CA GLU A 31 10.98 -8.74 -11.96
C GLU A 31 10.70 -8.01 -10.63
N PRO A 32 9.45 -7.58 -10.39
CA PRO A 32 9.05 -7.02 -9.12
C PRO A 32 8.95 -8.12 -8.04
N MET A 33 9.53 -7.84 -6.88
CA MET A 33 9.62 -8.75 -5.75
C MET A 33 9.38 -7.99 -4.44
N GLY A 34 9.21 -8.76 -3.35
CA GLY A 34 9.11 -8.23 -1.99
C GLY A 34 7.97 -8.86 -1.21
N PHE A 35 8.15 -8.98 0.10
CA PHE A 35 7.17 -9.65 0.95
C PHE A 35 5.81 -8.95 0.92
N GLU A 36 5.75 -7.63 1.22
CA GLU A 36 4.49 -6.89 1.13
C GLU A 36 3.97 -6.80 -0.31
N TYR A 37 4.85 -6.78 -1.33
CA TYR A 37 4.43 -6.83 -2.72
C TYR A 37 3.67 -8.12 -3.08
N GLU A 38 4.12 -9.28 -2.60
CA GLU A 38 3.41 -10.55 -2.79
C GLU A 38 2.04 -10.56 -2.11
N LEU A 39 1.94 -9.99 -0.90
CA LEU A 39 0.66 -9.82 -0.20
C LEU A 39 -0.29 -8.90 -0.98
N LEU A 40 0.22 -7.79 -1.51
CA LEU A 40 -0.54 -6.87 -2.36
C LEU A 40 -1.01 -7.53 -3.66
N GLN A 41 -0.18 -8.37 -4.27
CA GLN A 41 -0.58 -9.17 -5.43
C GLN A 41 -1.68 -10.18 -5.09
N SER A 42 -1.66 -10.77 -3.89
CA SER A 42 -2.73 -11.65 -3.43
C SER A 42 -4.04 -10.87 -3.21
N LEU A 43 -3.95 -9.70 -2.57
CA LEU A 43 -5.09 -8.83 -2.32
C LEU A 43 -5.72 -8.32 -3.62
N SER A 44 -4.94 -7.79 -4.55
CA SER A 44 -5.43 -7.32 -5.85
C SER A 44 -6.13 -8.42 -6.65
N ARG A 45 -5.57 -9.64 -6.66
CA ARG A 45 -6.24 -10.82 -7.25
C ARG A 45 -7.56 -11.16 -6.57
N HIS A 46 -7.61 -11.10 -5.24
CA HIS A 46 -8.86 -11.33 -4.49
C HIS A 46 -9.92 -10.25 -4.78
N LEU A 47 -9.49 -9.01 -5.00
CA LEU A 47 -10.37 -7.89 -5.33
C LEU A 47 -10.74 -7.81 -6.81
N GLU A 48 -10.13 -8.65 -7.66
CA GLU A 48 -10.28 -8.67 -9.12
C GLU A 48 -9.90 -7.33 -9.79
N VAL A 49 -8.78 -6.73 -9.35
CA VAL A 49 -8.25 -5.47 -9.87
C VAL A 49 -6.75 -5.56 -10.16
N ASP A 50 -6.24 -4.66 -10.99
CA ASP A 50 -4.79 -4.52 -11.21
C ASP A 50 -4.09 -3.94 -9.98
N LEU A 51 -2.79 -4.20 -9.83
CA LEU A 51 -1.96 -3.61 -8.79
C LEU A 51 -1.03 -2.54 -9.38
N GLU A 52 -1.03 -1.34 -8.77
CA GLU A 52 -0.05 -0.29 -9.03
C GLU A 52 0.74 0.01 -7.76
N ILE A 53 2.07 0.01 -7.88
CA ILE A 53 2.98 0.31 -6.79
C ILE A 53 3.53 1.73 -6.97
N VAL A 54 3.30 2.58 -5.99
CA VAL A 54 3.87 3.92 -5.91
C VAL A 54 4.96 3.91 -4.84
N VAL A 55 6.22 3.95 -5.27
CA VAL A 55 7.36 3.98 -4.34
C VAL A 55 7.44 5.33 -3.65
N VAL A 56 7.43 5.32 -2.31
CA VAL A 56 7.55 6.50 -1.46
C VAL A 56 8.81 6.41 -0.62
N GLY A 57 9.62 7.47 -0.61
CA GLY A 57 10.87 7.53 0.16
C GLY A 57 10.73 8.12 1.56
N ASP A 58 9.63 8.83 1.84
CA ASP A 58 9.41 9.56 3.09
C ASP A 58 8.16 9.06 3.82
N LEU A 59 8.38 8.47 5.00
CA LEU A 59 7.34 7.97 5.90
C LEU A 59 6.49 9.08 6.52
N ASP A 60 6.99 10.31 6.65
CA ASP A 60 6.20 11.40 7.20
C ASP A 60 5.19 11.92 6.18
N ASN A 61 5.53 11.84 4.89
CA ASN A 61 4.65 12.25 3.81
C ASN A 61 3.67 11.15 3.35
N VAL A 62 3.96 9.87 3.62
CA VAL A 62 3.10 8.77 3.13
C VAL A 62 1.65 8.86 3.62
N PHE A 63 1.45 9.28 4.87
CA PHE A 63 0.11 9.46 5.43
C PHE A 63 -0.63 10.64 4.80
N ASN A 64 0.08 11.71 4.43
CA ASN A 64 -0.51 12.83 3.70
C ASN A 64 -0.94 12.42 2.30
N LEU A 65 -0.13 11.61 1.61
CA LEU A 65 -0.46 11.06 0.30
C LEU A 65 -1.70 10.15 0.37
N LEU A 66 -1.74 9.24 1.35
CA LEU A 66 -2.90 8.37 1.59
C LEU A 66 -4.17 9.19 1.82
N ASN A 67 -4.14 10.14 2.77
CA ASN A 67 -5.31 10.95 3.12
C ASN A 67 -5.78 11.90 2.01
N ARG A 68 -4.91 12.20 1.02
CA ARG A 68 -5.23 12.94 -0.21
C ARG A 68 -5.69 12.05 -1.36
N GLY A 69 -5.84 10.74 -1.15
CA GLY A 69 -6.27 9.78 -2.18
C GLY A 69 -5.22 9.51 -3.26
N LYS A 70 -3.93 9.69 -2.94
CA LYS A 70 -2.83 9.36 -3.86
C LYS A 70 -2.44 7.88 -3.83
N GLY A 71 -3.02 7.12 -2.91
CA GLY A 71 -3.05 5.67 -2.88
C GLY A 71 -4.22 5.22 -2.01
N ASP A 72 -4.54 3.93 -2.06
CA ASP A 72 -5.64 3.34 -1.31
C ASP A 72 -5.17 2.73 0.01
N LEU A 73 -3.91 2.29 0.07
CA LEU A 73 -3.28 1.77 1.28
C LEU A 73 -1.77 2.01 1.28
N VAL A 74 -1.14 1.78 2.44
CA VAL A 74 0.31 1.86 2.63
C VAL A 74 0.87 0.48 3.00
N ALA A 75 1.91 0.07 2.28
CA ALA A 75 2.66 -1.16 2.52
C ALA A 75 4.15 -0.81 2.68
N HIS A 76 4.55 -0.46 3.90
CA HIS A 76 5.90 0.04 4.15
C HIS A 76 6.40 -0.36 5.56
N ASN A 77 6.15 -1.60 5.98
CA ASN A 77 6.58 -2.16 7.26
C ASN A 77 6.37 -1.20 8.45
N LEU A 78 5.16 -0.63 8.54
CA LEU A 78 4.85 0.43 9.48
C LEU A 78 4.68 -0.12 10.90
N THR A 79 5.49 0.39 11.83
CA THR A 79 5.21 0.21 13.26
C THR A 79 3.95 0.98 13.65
N VAL A 80 3.01 0.28 14.29
CA VAL A 80 1.81 0.88 14.89
C VAL A 80 2.23 1.71 16.11
N THR A 81 1.96 3.01 16.07
CA THR A 81 2.16 3.91 17.21
C THR A 81 0.90 4.72 17.47
N LYS A 82 0.72 5.21 18.70
CA LYS A 82 -0.42 6.07 19.06
C LYS A 82 -0.52 7.30 18.15
N ASP A 83 0.61 7.86 17.72
CA ASP A 83 0.63 9.07 16.90
C ASP A 83 0.22 8.79 15.45
N ARG A 84 0.62 7.64 14.90
CA ARG A 84 0.20 7.23 13.56
C ARG A 84 -1.25 6.78 13.53
N ALA A 85 -1.71 6.10 14.57
CA ALA A 85 -3.11 5.67 14.69
C ALA A 85 -4.12 6.82 14.80
N ARG A 86 -3.66 8.04 15.12
CA ARG A 86 -4.49 9.26 15.04
C ARG A 86 -4.63 9.80 13.62
N LYS A 87 -3.76 9.40 12.69
CA LYS A 87 -3.71 9.91 11.30
C LYS A 87 -4.32 8.93 10.29
N VAL A 88 -4.25 7.64 10.58
CA VAL A 88 -4.67 6.54 9.69
C VAL A 88 -5.15 5.34 10.50
N SER A 89 -5.92 4.47 9.86
CA SER A 89 -6.27 3.15 10.38
C SER A 89 -5.22 2.12 9.96
N PHE A 90 -5.01 1.10 10.80
CA PHE A 90 -4.09 -0.01 10.54
C PHE A 90 -4.86 -1.30 10.32
N THR A 91 -4.30 -2.20 9.51
CA THR A 91 -4.76 -3.58 9.39
C THR A 91 -4.43 -4.37 10.66
N ALA A 92 -4.89 -5.62 10.74
CA ALA A 92 -4.28 -6.57 11.66
C ALA A 92 -2.77 -6.68 11.36
N PRO A 93 -1.91 -6.81 12.39
CA PRO A 93 -0.48 -7.03 12.19
C PRO A 93 -0.25 -8.37 11.48
N LEU A 94 0.79 -8.40 10.65
CA LEU A 94 1.28 -9.63 10.02
C LEU A 94 2.16 -10.36 11.06
N ASN A 95 1.81 -11.61 11.39
CA ASN A 95 2.52 -12.44 12.36
C ASN A 95 3.49 -13.39 11.67
#